data_AF-A0A7V2MFM3-F1
#
_entry.id   AF-A0A7V2MFM3-F1
#
_cell.length_a   1.000
_cell.length_b   1.000
_cell.length_c   1.000
_cell.angle_alpha   90.00
_cell.angle_beta   90.00
_cell.angle_gamma   90.00
#
_symmetry.space_group_name_H-M   'P 1'
#
loop_
_entity.id
_entity.type
_entity.pdbx_description
1 polymer ?
#
loop_
_entity_poly.entity_id
_entity_poly.type
_entity_poly.pdbx_seq_one_letter_code
_entity_poly.pdbx_strand_id
1 'polypeptide(L)' 'MKNMLKFLFPCSVLAVGIGLNTAVLMGKPEYTKKEKKGCIACHTKANSKDLNDVGKCYGEKKSLDACKK' A
#
# COMPACT_ATOMS: atom_id res chain seq x y z
N MET A 1 -27.41 -29.54 -0.15
CA MET A 1 -26.07 -29.30 0.46
C MET A 1 -24.86 -29.62 -0.44
N LYS A 2 -24.94 -30.52 -1.45
CA LYS A 2 -23.80 -30.85 -2.36
C LYS A 2 -23.22 -29.64 -3.13
N ASN A 3 -24.03 -28.62 -3.39
CA ASN A 3 -23.58 -27.43 -4.13
C ASN A 3 -22.78 -26.46 -3.23
N MET A 4 -23.03 -26.46 -1.92
CA MET A 4 -22.36 -25.57 -0.97
C MET A 4 -20.87 -25.90 -0.86
N LEU A 5 -20.52 -27.20 -0.85
CA LEU A 5 -19.13 -27.64 -0.80
C LEU A 5 -18.36 -27.31 -2.09
N LYS A 6 -19.05 -27.26 -3.23
CA LYS A 6 -18.50 -26.86 -4.53
C LYS A 6 -18.12 -25.37 -4.59
N PHE A 7 -18.80 -24.53 -3.82
CA PHE A 7 -18.49 -23.09 -3.73
C PHE A 7 -17.61 -22.74 -2.54
N LEU A 8 -17.65 -23.52 -1.46
CA LEU A 8 -16.86 -23.25 -0.25
C LEU A 8 -15.35 -23.30 -0.53
N PHE A 9 -14.90 -24.26 -1.35
CA PHE A 9 -13.49 -24.44 -1.70
C PHE A 9 -12.93 -23.29 -2.55
N PRO A 10 -13.54 -22.89 -3.68
CA PRO A 10 -13.05 -21.74 -4.44
C PRO A 10 -13.18 -20.43 -3.65
N CYS A 11 -14.22 -20.25 -2.84
CA CYS A 11 -14.37 -19.05 -2.00
C CYS A 11 -13.28 -18.95 -0.93
N SER A 12 -12.87 -20.06 -0.30
CA SER A 12 -11.80 -20.02 0.70
C SER A 12 -10.44 -19.69 0.07
N VAL A 13 -10.15 -20.24 -1.11
CA VAL A 13 -8.93 -19.92 -1.88
C VAL A 13 -8.90 -18.44 -2.29
N LEU A 14 -10.03 -17.90 -2.75
CA LEU A 14 -10.17 -16.49 -3.09
C LEU A 14 -9.98 -15.57 -1.87
N ALA A 15 -10.60 -15.91 -0.74
CA ALA A 15 -10.47 -15.14 0.49
C ALA A 15 -9.02 -15.09 0.99
N VAL A 16 -8.31 -16.21 0.94
CA VAL A 16 -6.87 -16.28 1.30
C VAL A 16 -6.02 -15.46 0.32
N GLY A 17 -6.27 -15.58 -0.98
CA GLY A 17 -5.53 -14.84 -2.01
C GLY A 17 -5.69 -13.31 -1.87
N ILE A 18 -6.91 -12.84 -1.61
CA ILE A 18 -7.19 -11.42 -1.40
C ILE A 18 -6.54 -10.93 -0.11
N GLY A 19 -6.64 -11.70 0.99
CA GLY A 19 -6.03 -11.35 2.27
C GLY A 19 -4.52 -11.10 2.16
N LEU A 20 -3.79 -12.00 1.50
CA LEU A 20 -2.34 -11.87 1.31
C LEU A 20 -1.94 -10.69 0.41
N ASN A 21 -2.74 -10.35 -0.60
CA ASN A 21 -2.42 -9.27 -1.54
C ASN A 21 -2.57 -7.85 -0.93
N THR A 22 -3.53 -7.67 -0.01
CA THR A 22 -3.81 -6.34 0.56
C THR A 22 -2.68 -5.78 1.42
N ALA A 23 -1.81 -6.62 1.99
CA ALA A 23 -0.70 -6.18 2.83
C ALA A 23 0.47 -5.55 2.03
N VAL A 24 0.63 -5.92 0.75
CA VAL A 24 1.76 -5.50 -0.09
C VAL A 24 1.46 -4.21 -0.84
N LEU A 25 0.20 -3.96 -1.18
CA LEU A 25 -0.22 -2.83 -2.00
C LEU A 25 -0.45 -1.53 -1.22
N MET A 26 -0.62 -1.62 0.10
CA MET A 26 -0.94 -0.45 0.91
C MET A 26 0.35 0.17 1.45
N GLY A 27 0.91 1.11 0.68
CA GLY A 27 1.80 2.12 1.26
C GLY A 27 1.15 2.65 2.54
N LYS A 28 1.93 2.80 3.63
CA LYS A 28 1.36 2.91 4.98
C LYS A 28 0.18 3.89 4.99
N PRO A 29 -1.05 3.43 5.27
CA PRO A 29 -2.24 4.24 5.12
C PRO A 29 -2.23 5.47 6.02
N GLU A 30 -1.44 5.44 7.10
CA GLU A 30 -1.17 6.58 7.97
C GLU A 30 -0.54 7.76 7.20
N TYR A 31 0.40 7.51 6.29
CA TYR A 31 1.11 8.55 5.56
C TYR A 31 0.26 9.13 4.44
N THR A 32 -0.47 8.29 3.71
CA THR A 32 -1.37 8.75 2.65
C THR A 32 -2.54 9.56 3.20
N LYS A 33 -3.09 9.19 4.38
CA LYS A 33 -4.15 9.95 5.05
C LYS A 33 -3.66 11.31 5.57
N LYS A 34 -2.45 11.35 6.15
CA LYS A 34 -1.86 12.58 6.70
C LYS A 34 -1.53 13.57 5.60
N GLU A 35 -0.81 13.12 4.58
CA GLU A 35 -0.20 14.01 3.60
C GLU A 35 -1.07 14.23 2.35
N LYS A 36 -1.98 13.29 2.05
CA LYS A 36 -2.89 13.34 0.90
C LYS A 36 -2.17 13.59 -0.44
N LYS A 37 -0.93 13.14 -0.57
CA LYS A 37 -0.13 13.22 -1.80
C LYS A 37 -0.09 11.86 -2.50
N GLY A 38 0.01 11.90 -3.83
CA GLY A 38 0.18 10.69 -4.65
C GLY A 38 1.54 10.01 -4.39
N CYS A 39 1.65 8.72 -4.72
CA CYS A 39 2.84 7.91 -4.41
C CYS A 39 4.15 8.51 -4.96
N ILE A 40 4.09 9.17 -6.12
CA ILE A 40 5.24 9.83 -6.77
C ILE A 40 5.81 11.01 -5.98
N ALA A 41 5.11 11.49 -4.94
CA ALA A 41 5.64 12.51 -4.06
C ALA A 41 6.84 11.99 -3.25
N CYS A 42 6.81 10.72 -2.84
CA CYS A 42 7.91 10.08 -2.09
C CYS A 42 8.68 9.06 -2.94
N HIS A 43 8.04 8.48 -3.96
CA HIS A 43 8.64 7.46 -4.82
C HIS A 43 9.10 8.03 -6.15
N THR A 44 10.14 7.44 -6.73
CA THR A 44 10.62 7.82 -8.07
C THR A 44 9.60 7.52 -9.16
N LYS A 45 8.80 6.45 -8.98
CA LYS A 45 7.72 6.02 -9.87
C LYS A 45 6.60 5.38 -9.05
N ALA A 46 5.37 5.39 -9.57
CA ALA A 46 4.27 4.66 -8.95
C ALA A 46 4.60 3.16 -8.86
N ASN A 47 4.24 2.52 -7.74
CA ASN A 47 4.52 1.10 -7.47
C ASN A 47 6.01 0.72 -7.35
N SER A 48 6.93 1.68 -7.37
CA SER A 48 8.35 1.43 -7.10
C SER A 48 8.64 1.37 -5.61
N LYS A 49 9.62 0.55 -5.19
CA LYS A 49 10.20 0.64 -3.83
C LYS A 49 11.20 1.78 -3.69
N ASP A 50 11.72 2.31 -4.79
CA ASP A 50 12.69 3.41 -4.77
C ASP A 50 12.06 4.71 -4.31
N LEU A 51 12.71 5.34 -3.34
CA LEU A 51 12.35 6.64 -2.79
C LEU A 51 13.18 7.73 -3.47
N ASN A 52 12.53 8.85 -3.77
CA ASN A 52 13.19 10.09 -4.20
C ASN A 52 13.75 10.83 -2.96
N ASP A 53 14.36 12.01 -3.16
CA ASP A 53 14.96 12.78 -2.06
C ASP A 53 13.93 13.21 -1.01
N VAL A 54 12.71 13.54 -1.43
CA VAL A 54 11.59 13.88 -0.53
C VAL A 54 11.19 12.68 0.30
N GLY A 55 11.08 11.50 -0.31
CA GLY A 55 10.74 10.25 0.37
C GLY A 55 11.80 9.82 1.39
N LYS A 56 13.08 10.02 1.07
CA LYS A 56 14.19 9.80 2.01
C LYS A 56 14.11 10.75 3.20
N CYS A 57 13.94 12.05 2.95
CA CYS A 57 13.77 13.06 4.02
C CYS A 57 12.53 12.80 4.89
N TYR A 58 11.41 12.37 4.28
CA TYR A 58 10.18 12.06 4.99
C TYR A 58 10.36 10.86 5.95
N GLY A 59 11.20 9.88 5.60
CA GLY A 59 11.54 8.77 6.48
C GLY A 59 12.12 9.25 7.83
N GLU A 60 12.89 10.33 7.81
CA GLU A 60 13.52 10.92 8.98
C GLU A 60 12.58 11.88 9.73
N LYS A 61 11.96 12.82 9.00
CA LYS A 61 11.19 13.91 9.60
C LYS A 61 9.70 13.60 9.78
N LYS A 62 9.17 12.58 9.11
CA LYS A 62 7.75 12.19 9.09
C LYS A 62 6.79 13.35 8.76
N SER A 63 7.24 14.33 7.98
CA SER A 63 6.46 15.51 7.58
C SER A 63 6.89 15.95 6.19
N LEU A 64 5.98 16.05 5.22
CA LEU A 64 6.35 16.52 3.88
C LEU A 64 6.67 18.01 3.88
N ASP A 65 6.05 18.82 4.74
CA ASP A 65 6.31 20.26 4.76
C ASP A 65 7.74 20.59 5.22
N ALA A 66 8.38 19.71 5.99
CA ALA A 66 9.78 19.84 6.39
C ALA A 66 10.78 19.29 5.35
N CYS A 67 10.27 18.71 4.25
CA CYS A 67 11.00 18.03 3.19
C CYS A 67 10.66 18.56 1.79
N LYS A 68 9.68 19.45 1.67
CA LYS A 68 9.46 20.27 0.48
C LYS A 68 10.60 21.28 0.38
N LYS A 69 11.21 21.32 -0.80
CA LYS A 69 11.89 22.53 -1.27
C LYS A 69 10.85 23.55 -1.71
#